data_AF-A0A522WNX2-F1
#
_entry.id   AF-A0A522WNX2-F1
#
_cell.length_a   1.000
_cell.length_b   1.000
_cell.length_c   1.000
_cell.angle_alpha   90.00
_cell.angle_beta   90.00
_cell.angle_gamma   90.00
#
_symmetry.space_group_name_H-M   'P 1'
#
loop_
_entity.id
_entity.type
_entity.pdbx_description
1 polymer ?
#
loop_
_entity_poly.entity_id
_entity_poly.type
_entity_poly.pdbx_seq_one_letter_code
_entity_poly.pdbx_strand_id
1 'polypeptide(L)'
;MMQVKQRLDALTSLRFFAATIIVIYHSGGLFGLSKPYSFFNLDHAVSFFFVLSGFILAYVYPKLETWAEIRRFWRARIARIWPALLASLFLTCWLLPQGWDNKTGLANILMINAWIPLPRYFFAYNSPSWSISTEFFFYLAFPFLIYKWDLTWQVKLSASGAMLVLLMVVSDLLHLPKGFSSMNDGITRFALLYIHPFSRIFEFIFGIFVASYWRKKVGNVQWSKSRAFLYETGVILLAGICMHFTNPLAEWAGTTWLGLSVTAWLYGSGSMFIFGLLIYVIAMGRGRIAVWLSHPVLVLLGEISFSLYLLHQIFLRYYQDNITAFPQLPNLLSLAIFWAIALLASYLMWALIEMPGRRFILGDGQKKMHGTQVMRASWYSHFNLNRNTVSAAIVLACLLTPIYFSLENINRISSSDADVMTPKELRSVMGTGFGNLFVLRGVKIVHQGEGLCIDLAWESLVEQELIYTNAIHITDANGNILAQADYKQPMSKMTPKQGTIWKDSILISADKLQSGDSKLAIALYPHNQPKQLLPVDKGDRDWGNHRLLINLDRLGANVL
;
A
#
# COMPACT_ATOMS: atom_id res chain seq x y z
N MET A 1 -23.83 24.60 28.98
CA MET A 1 -22.96 25.17 27.92
C MET A 1 -22.21 24.03 27.24
N MET A 2 -22.45 23.76 25.96
CA MET A 2 -21.60 22.83 25.19
C MET A 2 -20.22 23.45 25.03
N GLN A 3 -19.21 22.94 25.75
CA GLN A 3 -17.81 23.25 25.47
C GLN A 3 -17.55 23.00 23.98
N VAL A 4 -17.15 24.04 23.26
CA VAL A 4 -16.64 23.90 21.89
C VAL A 4 -15.39 23.02 22.00
N LYS A 5 -15.47 21.76 21.53
CA LYS A 5 -14.33 20.84 21.55
C LYS A 5 -13.20 21.41 20.70
N GLN A 6 -12.04 21.63 21.32
CA GLN A 6 -10.85 22.13 20.65
C GLN A 6 -10.34 21.11 19.61
N ARG A 7 -10.03 21.55 18.40
CA ARG A 7 -9.50 20.64 17.38
C ARG A 7 -8.09 20.19 17.73
N LEU A 8 -7.78 18.95 17.37
CA LEU A 8 -6.44 18.37 17.45
C LEU A 8 -5.84 18.32 16.05
N ASP A 9 -5.65 19.49 15.44
CA ASP A 9 -5.24 19.62 14.04
C ASP A 9 -3.87 18.99 13.78
N ALA A 10 -2.93 19.08 14.74
CA ALA A 10 -1.64 18.38 14.68
C ALA A 10 -1.79 16.86 14.51
N LEU A 11 -2.76 16.23 15.18
CA LEU A 11 -3.02 14.79 15.01
C LEU A 11 -3.65 14.47 13.66
N THR A 12 -4.36 15.42 13.05
CA THR A 12 -4.86 15.25 11.67
C THR A 12 -3.69 15.20 10.71
N SER A 13 -2.72 16.11 10.83
CA SER A 13 -1.52 16.10 10.00
C SER A 13 -0.66 14.86 10.21
N LEU A 14 -0.56 14.32 11.44
CA LEU A 14 0.16 13.06 11.68
C LEU A 14 -0.39 11.88 10.86
N ARG A 15 -1.69 11.88 10.50
CA ARG A 15 -2.26 10.85 9.60
C ARG A 15 -1.60 10.86 8.23
N PHE A 16 -1.25 12.04 7.71
CA PHE A 16 -0.55 12.15 6.44
C PHE A 16 0.83 11.49 6.52
N PHE A 17 1.62 11.82 7.54
CA PHE A 17 2.95 11.21 7.73
C PHE A 17 2.87 9.69 7.89
N ALA A 18 1.89 9.18 8.66
CA ALA A 18 1.66 7.74 8.79
C ALA A 18 1.25 7.09 7.46
N ALA A 19 0.38 7.72 6.67
CA ALA A 19 0.05 7.24 5.33
C ALA A 19 1.28 7.26 4.41
N THR A 20 2.10 8.31 4.46
CA THR A 20 3.32 8.43 3.67
C THR A 20 4.33 7.32 3.97
N ILE A 21 4.48 6.93 5.24
CA ILE A 21 5.32 5.80 5.63
C ILE A 21 4.86 4.50 4.92
N ILE A 22 3.54 4.25 4.87
CA ILE A 22 2.99 3.08 4.17
C ILE A 22 3.16 3.17 2.66
N VAL A 23 2.96 4.36 2.07
CA VAL A 23 3.18 4.55 0.63
C VAL A 23 4.63 4.30 0.26
N ILE A 24 5.58 4.82 1.04
CA ILE A 24 7.03 4.58 0.85
C ILE A 24 7.35 3.10 0.96
N TYR A 25 6.81 2.42 1.99
CA TYR A 25 6.98 0.99 2.17
C TYR A 25 6.54 0.19 0.95
N HIS A 26 5.36 0.50 0.41
CA HIS A 26 4.83 -0.17 -0.77
C HIS A 26 5.51 0.27 -2.09
N SER A 27 6.10 1.46 -2.16
CA SER A 27 6.75 1.97 -3.36
C SER A 27 8.23 1.59 -3.48
N GLY A 28 8.85 1.14 -2.39
CA GLY A 28 10.31 1.02 -2.26
C GLY A 28 11.00 0.26 -3.38
N GLY A 29 10.48 -0.92 -3.75
CA GLY A 29 11.10 -1.76 -4.79
C GLY A 29 10.83 -1.35 -6.24
N LEU A 30 9.86 -0.44 -6.47
CA LEU A 30 9.37 -0.08 -7.80
C LEU A 30 10.13 1.09 -8.41
N PHE A 31 10.52 2.07 -7.59
CA PHE A 31 11.23 3.27 -8.05
C PHE A 31 12.72 3.26 -7.67
N GLY A 32 13.32 2.08 -7.49
CA GLY A 32 14.74 1.92 -7.14
C GLY A 32 15.18 2.79 -5.95
N LEU A 33 14.27 3.04 -5.01
CA LEU A 33 14.67 3.54 -3.70
C LEU A 33 15.51 2.42 -3.11
N SER A 34 16.78 2.70 -2.83
CA SER A 34 17.63 1.78 -2.12
C SER A 34 16.92 1.32 -0.83
N LYS A 35 17.39 0.27 -0.17
CA LYS A 35 16.77 -0.21 1.07
C LYS A 35 17.20 0.54 2.35
N PRO A 36 17.55 1.85 2.48
CA PRO A 36 17.82 2.41 3.81
C PRO A 36 16.54 2.55 4.66
N TYR A 37 15.37 2.14 4.16
CA TYR A 37 14.18 1.92 4.99
C TYR A 37 14.13 0.53 5.65
N SER A 38 14.96 -0.44 5.26
CA SER A 38 14.98 -1.78 5.90
C SER A 38 15.39 -1.71 7.38
N PHE A 39 16.02 -0.60 7.79
CA PHE A 39 16.30 -0.32 9.18
C PHE A 39 15.04 -0.09 10.01
N PHE A 40 13.91 0.32 9.43
CA PHE A 40 12.69 0.62 10.17
C PHE A 40 11.56 -0.32 9.74
N ASN A 41 10.80 -0.83 10.72
CA ASN A 41 9.57 -1.53 10.42
C ASN A 41 8.46 -0.52 10.09
N LEU A 42 8.29 -0.22 8.80
CA LEU A 42 7.34 0.79 8.31
C LEU A 42 5.87 0.33 8.42
N ASP A 43 5.59 -0.97 8.45
CA ASP A 43 4.24 -1.54 8.59
C ASP A 43 3.58 -1.15 9.91
N HIS A 44 4.37 -0.77 10.91
CA HIS A 44 3.89 -0.25 12.19
C HIS A 44 3.07 1.03 12.07
N ALA A 45 3.15 1.77 10.96
CA ALA A 45 2.29 2.93 10.76
C ALA A 45 0.78 2.57 10.74
N VAL A 46 0.42 1.31 10.43
CA VAL A 46 -0.96 0.82 10.60
C VAL A 46 -1.37 0.83 12.08
N SER A 47 -0.47 0.41 12.96
CA SER A 47 -0.69 0.42 14.42
C SER A 47 -0.90 1.82 14.97
N PHE A 48 -0.17 2.80 14.43
CA PHE A 48 -0.42 4.21 14.73
C PHE A 48 -1.87 4.62 14.41
N PHE A 49 -2.41 4.22 13.26
CA PHE A 49 -3.81 4.52 12.90
C PHE A 49 -4.81 3.90 13.87
N PHE A 50 -4.60 2.67 14.33
CA PHE A 50 -5.51 2.00 15.27
C PHE A 50 -5.51 2.66 16.65
N VAL A 51 -4.32 2.98 17.19
CA VAL A 51 -4.20 3.72 18.46
C VAL A 51 -4.81 5.13 18.31
N LEU A 52 -4.54 5.83 17.20
CA LEU A 52 -5.11 7.14 16.92
C LEU A 52 -6.65 7.09 16.77
N SER A 53 -7.19 6.05 16.14
CA SER A 53 -8.64 5.87 15.98
C SER A 53 -9.32 5.73 17.34
N GLY A 54 -8.78 4.89 18.23
CA GLY A 54 -9.26 4.75 19.60
C GLY A 54 -9.20 6.06 20.38
N PHE A 55 -8.09 6.78 20.27
CA PHE A 55 -7.90 8.08 20.92
C PHE A 55 -8.94 9.10 20.45
N ILE A 56 -9.10 9.27 19.13
CA ILE A 56 -9.96 10.29 18.54
C ILE A 56 -11.43 9.97 18.78
N LEU A 57 -11.84 8.70 18.66
CA LEU A 57 -13.22 8.32 18.95
C LEU A 57 -13.57 8.53 20.41
N ALA A 58 -12.70 8.14 21.34
CA ALA A 58 -12.90 8.41 22.76
C ALA A 58 -12.97 9.92 23.01
N TYR A 59 -12.08 10.73 22.42
CA TYR A 59 -12.08 12.19 22.54
C TYR A 59 -13.40 12.83 22.05
N VAL A 60 -13.88 12.44 20.86
CA VAL A 60 -15.11 12.99 20.25
C VAL A 60 -16.37 12.43 20.91
N TYR A 61 -16.38 11.17 21.33
CA TYR A 61 -17.51 10.48 21.94
C TYR A 61 -17.09 9.90 23.32
N PRO A 62 -16.90 10.76 24.35
CA PRO A 62 -16.48 10.32 25.68
C PRO A 62 -17.47 9.36 26.34
N LYS A 63 -18.75 9.45 25.94
CA LYS A 63 -19.85 8.62 26.38
C LYS A 63 -20.85 8.48 25.23
N LEU A 64 -21.55 7.34 25.20
CA LEU A 64 -22.70 7.06 24.36
C LEU A 64 -23.71 6.36 25.26
N GLU A 65 -24.69 7.10 25.77
CA GLU A 65 -25.58 6.63 26.84
C GLU A 65 -26.91 6.14 26.28
N THR A 66 -27.31 6.64 25.11
CA THR A 66 -28.60 6.30 24.48
C THR A 66 -28.45 5.56 23.15
N TRP A 67 -29.43 4.73 22.82
CA TRP A 67 -29.48 4.04 21.51
C TRP A 67 -29.58 5.06 20.36
N ALA A 68 -30.23 6.20 20.53
CA ALA A 68 -30.24 7.25 19.51
C ALA A 68 -28.82 7.78 19.19
N GLU A 69 -27.98 7.95 20.22
CA GLU A 69 -26.58 8.36 20.04
C GLU A 69 -25.74 7.30 19.35
N ILE A 70 -25.92 6.02 19.71
CA ILE A 70 -25.20 4.90 19.11
C ILE A 70 -25.57 4.75 17.62
N ARG A 71 -26.87 4.84 17.25
CA ARG A 71 -27.29 4.82 15.83
C ARG A 71 -26.69 5.97 15.04
N ARG A 72 -26.70 7.18 15.61
CA ARG A 72 -26.09 8.37 14.99
C ARG A 72 -24.59 8.19 14.81
N PHE A 73 -23.92 7.59 15.79
CA PHE A 73 -22.50 7.28 15.73
C PHE A 73 -22.20 6.30 14.59
N TRP A 74 -22.88 5.14 14.54
CA TRP A 74 -22.66 4.15 13.47
C TRP A 74 -22.98 4.70 12.08
N ARG A 75 -24.07 5.47 11.92
CA ARG A 75 -24.37 6.14 10.66
C ARG A 75 -23.24 7.09 10.24
N ALA A 76 -22.64 7.83 11.17
CA ALA A 76 -21.49 8.70 10.87
C ALA A 76 -20.21 7.93 10.52
N ARG A 77 -20.04 6.71 11.03
CA ARG A 77 -18.93 5.82 10.67
C ARG A 77 -19.12 5.21 9.28
N ILE A 78 -20.32 4.73 8.97
CA ILE A 78 -20.70 4.25 7.63
C ILE A 78 -20.48 5.35 6.60
N ALA A 79 -20.97 6.57 6.89
CA ALA A 79 -20.81 7.74 6.03
C ALA A 79 -19.35 8.16 5.79
N ARG A 80 -18.42 7.76 6.67
CA ARG A 80 -16.98 8.03 6.52
C ARG A 80 -16.29 6.99 5.64
N ILE A 81 -16.69 5.72 5.69
CA ILE A 81 -15.99 4.62 5.00
C ILE A 81 -16.56 4.39 3.60
N TRP A 82 -17.88 4.20 3.46
CA TRP A 82 -18.47 3.58 2.27
C TRP A 82 -18.29 4.37 0.97
N PRO A 83 -18.47 5.70 0.92
CA PRO A 83 -18.32 6.43 -0.35
C PRO A 83 -16.95 6.24 -0.98
N ALA A 84 -15.91 6.41 -0.18
CA ALA A 84 -14.51 6.22 -0.58
C ALA A 84 -14.19 4.74 -0.89
N LEU A 85 -14.65 3.82 -0.05
CA LEU A 85 -14.49 2.39 -0.29
C LEU A 85 -15.03 1.97 -1.65
N LEU A 86 -16.29 2.28 -1.94
CA LEU A 86 -16.97 1.88 -3.18
C LEU A 86 -16.29 2.49 -4.41
N ALA A 87 -15.85 3.74 -4.33
CA ALA A 87 -15.08 4.37 -5.40
C ALA A 87 -13.72 3.70 -5.61
N SER A 88 -13.00 3.35 -4.54
CA SER A 88 -11.72 2.65 -4.66
C SER A 88 -11.88 1.24 -5.21
N LEU A 89 -12.96 0.53 -4.85
CA LEU A 89 -13.29 -0.79 -5.37
C LEU A 89 -13.63 -0.71 -6.86
N PHE A 90 -14.45 0.26 -7.26
CA PHE A 90 -14.74 0.52 -8.66
C PHE A 90 -13.47 0.84 -9.47
N LEU A 91 -12.61 1.73 -8.97
CA LEU A 91 -11.32 2.04 -9.60
C LEU A 91 -10.42 0.82 -9.70
N THR A 92 -10.42 -0.05 -8.68
CA THR A 92 -9.67 -1.32 -8.72
C THR A 92 -10.21 -2.23 -9.82
N CYS A 93 -11.52 -2.44 -9.89
CA CYS A 93 -12.13 -3.28 -10.93
C CYS A 93 -11.92 -2.73 -12.35
N TRP A 94 -11.85 -1.39 -12.50
CA TRP A 94 -11.55 -0.75 -13.77
C TRP A 94 -10.08 -0.91 -14.15
N LEU A 95 -9.16 -0.46 -13.28
CA LEU A 95 -7.74 -0.34 -13.60
C LEU A 95 -6.98 -1.65 -13.45
N LEU A 96 -7.44 -2.54 -12.57
CA LEU A 96 -6.82 -3.84 -12.26
C LEU A 96 -7.86 -4.94 -12.47
N PRO A 97 -8.33 -5.15 -13.72
CA PRO A 97 -9.38 -6.11 -14.00
C PRO A 97 -8.90 -7.50 -13.60
N GLN A 98 -9.63 -8.10 -12.67
CA GLN A 98 -9.41 -9.45 -12.18
C GLN A 98 -10.77 -10.13 -12.05
N GLY A 99 -10.80 -11.47 -12.03
CA GLY A 99 -12.04 -12.22 -11.88
C GLY A 99 -12.83 -11.77 -10.63
N TRP A 100 -14.14 -11.61 -10.78
CA TRP A 100 -15.03 -11.28 -9.66
C TRP A 100 -15.57 -12.54 -9.02
N ASP A 101 -15.21 -12.78 -7.76
CA ASP A 101 -15.84 -13.80 -6.92
C ASP A 101 -16.90 -13.16 -6.02
N ASN A 102 -18.14 -13.65 -6.09
CA ASN A 102 -19.28 -13.07 -5.38
C ASN A 102 -19.11 -13.05 -3.86
N LYS A 103 -18.55 -14.12 -3.26
CA LYS A 103 -18.37 -14.21 -1.80
C LYS A 103 -17.30 -13.23 -1.32
N THR A 104 -16.19 -13.20 -2.03
CA THR A 104 -15.06 -12.31 -1.74
C THR A 104 -15.41 -10.84 -1.98
N GLY A 105 -16.13 -10.56 -3.07
CA GLY A 105 -16.64 -9.23 -3.40
C GLY A 105 -17.62 -8.71 -2.35
N LEU A 106 -18.57 -9.55 -1.92
CA LEU A 106 -19.50 -9.21 -0.85
C LEU A 106 -18.76 -8.94 0.47
N ALA A 107 -17.75 -9.75 0.82
CA ALA A 107 -16.97 -9.54 2.03
C ALA A 107 -16.22 -8.18 2.03
N ASN A 108 -15.72 -7.74 0.87
CA ASN A 108 -15.09 -6.43 0.70
C ASN A 108 -16.10 -5.27 0.78
N ILE A 109 -17.28 -5.41 0.15
CA ILE A 109 -18.34 -4.38 0.20
C ILE A 109 -18.89 -4.21 1.62
N LEU A 110 -19.02 -5.30 2.37
CA LEU A 110 -19.49 -5.31 3.75
C LEU A 110 -18.40 -4.97 4.77
N MET A 111 -17.14 -4.81 4.34
CA MET A 111 -15.98 -4.55 5.21
C MET A 111 -15.75 -5.63 6.26
N ILE A 112 -15.98 -6.89 5.89
CA ILE A 112 -15.70 -8.08 6.71
C ILE A 112 -14.56 -8.93 6.15
N ASN A 113 -13.89 -8.46 5.10
CA ASN A 113 -12.80 -9.18 4.44
C ASN A 113 -11.60 -9.47 5.36
N ALA A 114 -11.28 -8.60 6.32
CA ALA A 114 -10.23 -8.86 7.32
C ALA A 114 -10.66 -9.79 8.45
N TRP A 115 -11.97 -10.02 8.61
CA TRP A 115 -12.54 -10.87 9.67
C TRP A 115 -12.43 -12.35 9.29
N ILE A 116 -12.23 -12.63 8.00
CA ILE A 116 -11.99 -13.96 7.46
C ILE A 116 -10.47 -14.07 7.28
N PRO A 117 -9.75 -14.85 8.12
CA PRO A 117 -8.29 -14.86 8.15
C PRO A 117 -7.69 -15.72 7.01
N LEU A 118 -8.13 -15.47 5.78
CA LEU A 118 -7.70 -16.15 4.56
C LEU A 118 -7.24 -15.11 3.52
N PRO A 119 -6.04 -15.28 2.90
CA PRO A 119 -5.46 -14.30 1.99
C PRO A 119 -6.37 -13.87 0.84
N ARG A 120 -7.08 -14.83 0.22
CA ARG A 120 -8.08 -14.55 -0.83
C ARG A 120 -9.21 -13.60 -0.41
N TYR A 121 -9.44 -13.37 0.88
CA TYR A 121 -10.43 -12.39 1.34
C TYR A 121 -9.77 -11.05 1.66
N PHE A 122 -8.79 -11.02 2.57
CA PHE A 122 -8.26 -9.76 3.09
C PHE A 122 -7.40 -8.99 2.09
N PHE A 123 -6.77 -9.64 1.10
CA PHE A 123 -6.01 -8.97 0.04
C PHE A 123 -6.70 -8.92 -1.32
N ALA A 124 -7.96 -9.34 -1.41
CA ALA A 124 -8.71 -9.25 -2.65
C ALA A 124 -9.03 -7.80 -3.03
N TYR A 125 -9.06 -7.57 -4.35
CA TYR A 125 -9.30 -6.26 -4.96
C TYR A 125 -8.34 -5.18 -4.41
N ASN A 126 -8.80 -4.36 -3.47
CA ASN A 126 -8.00 -3.30 -2.86
C ASN A 126 -7.30 -3.84 -1.61
N SER A 127 -6.07 -4.34 -1.79
CA SER A 127 -5.31 -5.00 -0.72
C SER A 127 -5.24 -4.20 0.60
N PRO A 128 -4.88 -2.89 0.62
CA PRO A 128 -4.91 -2.08 1.85
C PRO A 128 -6.24 -2.00 2.60
N SER A 129 -7.37 -2.34 1.97
CA SER A 129 -8.69 -2.23 2.59
C SER A 129 -8.88 -3.10 3.84
N TRP A 130 -8.06 -4.13 4.04
CA TRP A 130 -8.13 -4.99 5.23
C TRP A 130 -8.04 -4.19 6.54
N SER A 131 -7.19 -3.17 6.60
CA SER A 131 -7.01 -2.38 7.82
C SER A 131 -8.24 -1.54 8.13
N ILE A 132 -8.94 -1.07 7.09
CA ILE A 132 -10.21 -0.33 7.22
C ILE A 132 -11.35 -1.28 7.57
N SER A 133 -11.33 -2.53 7.10
CA SER A 133 -12.25 -3.59 7.57
C SER A 133 -12.05 -3.89 9.07
N THR A 134 -10.81 -3.91 9.53
CA THR A 134 -10.48 -3.98 10.96
C THR A 134 -10.93 -2.73 11.72
N GLU A 135 -10.76 -1.54 11.15
CA GLU A 135 -11.27 -0.30 11.75
C GLU A 135 -12.81 -0.28 11.83
N PHE A 136 -13.50 -0.82 10.82
CA PHE A 136 -14.95 -0.94 10.84
C PHE A 136 -15.43 -1.86 11.98
N PHE A 137 -14.72 -2.95 12.25
CA PHE A 137 -14.98 -3.76 13.44
C PHE A 137 -14.85 -2.94 14.73
N PHE A 138 -13.81 -2.10 14.85
CA PHE A 138 -13.67 -1.21 16.02
C PHE A 138 -14.83 -0.23 16.15
N TYR A 139 -15.34 0.28 15.04
CA TYR A 139 -16.51 1.14 15.03
C TYR A 139 -17.76 0.42 15.54
N LEU A 140 -17.96 -0.85 15.18
CA LEU A 140 -19.05 -1.65 15.73
C LEU A 140 -18.86 -1.93 17.23
N ALA A 141 -17.64 -2.21 17.67
CA ALA A 141 -17.30 -2.50 19.05
C ALA A 141 -17.33 -1.26 19.97
N PHE A 142 -17.02 -0.07 19.44
CA PHE A 142 -16.78 1.14 20.24
C PHE A 142 -17.88 1.51 21.24
N PRO A 143 -19.19 1.48 20.90
CA PRO A 143 -20.25 1.75 21.87
C PRO A 143 -20.20 0.86 23.11
N PHE A 144 -19.89 -0.43 22.93
CA PHE A 144 -19.75 -1.38 24.03
C PHE A 144 -18.46 -1.13 24.83
N LEU A 145 -17.38 -0.76 24.13
CA LEU A 145 -16.10 -0.43 24.74
C LEU A 145 -16.17 0.85 25.58
N ILE A 146 -16.85 1.90 25.13
CA ILE A 146 -16.93 3.17 25.88
C ILE A 146 -17.98 3.15 27.01
N TYR A 147 -18.94 2.22 26.96
CA TYR A 147 -19.97 2.10 27.98
C TYR A 147 -19.37 1.88 29.38
N LYS A 148 -19.68 2.77 30.32
CA LYS A 148 -19.12 2.77 31.69
C LYS A 148 -17.58 2.66 31.72
N TRP A 149 -16.89 3.32 30.79
CA TRP A 149 -15.42 3.22 30.66
C TRP A 149 -14.66 3.46 31.96
N ASP A 150 -14.98 4.53 32.70
CA ASP A 150 -14.26 4.89 33.93
C ASP A 150 -14.28 3.79 35.01
N LEU A 151 -15.27 2.89 34.97
CA LEU A 151 -15.41 1.76 35.89
C LEU A 151 -14.85 0.45 35.33
N THR A 152 -14.71 0.32 34.01
CA THR A 152 -14.48 -0.98 33.34
C THR A 152 -13.23 -1.03 32.46
N TRP A 153 -12.47 0.06 32.39
CA TRP A 153 -11.32 0.15 31.49
C TRP A 153 -10.26 -0.93 31.73
N GLN A 154 -10.00 -1.29 32.99
CA GLN A 154 -9.04 -2.33 33.38
C GLN A 154 -9.47 -3.68 32.79
N VAL A 155 -10.72 -4.07 33.03
CA VAL A 155 -11.28 -5.33 32.54
C VAL A 155 -11.25 -5.38 31.02
N LYS A 156 -11.64 -4.30 30.33
CA LYS A 156 -11.66 -4.25 28.86
C LYS A 156 -10.25 -4.32 28.26
N LEU A 157 -9.29 -3.62 28.86
CA LEU A 157 -7.89 -3.65 28.42
C LEU A 157 -7.24 -5.02 28.70
N SER A 158 -7.45 -5.59 29.89
CA SER A 158 -6.96 -6.93 30.24
C SER A 158 -7.61 -8.02 29.39
N ALA A 159 -8.91 -7.96 29.14
CA ALA A 159 -9.62 -8.95 28.31
C ALA A 159 -9.15 -8.93 26.85
N SER A 160 -8.89 -7.74 26.29
CA SER A 160 -8.32 -7.62 24.93
C SER A 160 -6.87 -8.08 24.85
N GLY A 161 -6.06 -7.82 25.89
CA GLY A 161 -4.71 -8.39 26.00
C GLY A 161 -4.74 -9.92 26.12
N ALA A 162 -5.65 -10.46 26.93
CA ALA A 162 -5.85 -11.91 27.08
C ALA A 162 -6.33 -12.56 25.76
N MET A 163 -7.21 -11.90 25.01
CA MET A 163 -7.60 -12.34 23.67
C MET A 163 -6.42 -12.41 22.70
N LEU A 164 -5.54 -11.40 22.71
CA LEU A 164 -4.32 -11.42 21.89
C LEU A 164 -3.41 -12.59 22.27
N VAL A 165 -3.17 -12.81 23.57
CA VAL A 165 -2.36 -13.95 24.05
C VAL A 165 -3.02 -15.28 23.68
N LEU A 166 -4.35 -15.40 23.80
CA LEU A 166 -5.08 -16.58 23.37
C LEU A 166 -4.88 -16.86 21.88
N LEU A 167 -4.94 -15.85 21.02
CA LEU A 167 -4.69 -16.02 19.58
C LEU A 167 -3.25 -16.46 19.29
N MET A 168 -2.27 -15.96 20.05
CA MET A 168 -0.88 -16.41 19.94
C MET A 168 -0.77 -17.90 20.31
N VAL A 169 -1.29 -18.28 21.48
CA VAL A 169 -1.27 -19.66 21.98
C VAL A 169 -1.98 -20.60 21.00
N VAL A 170 -3.17 -20.24 20.52
CA VAL A 170 -3.91 -21.04 19.53
C VAL A 170 -3.11 -21.18 18.25
N SER A 171 -2.47 -20.12 17.76
CA SER A 171 -1.66 -20.20 16.54
C SER A 171 -0.40 -21.07 16.68
N ASP A 172 0.17 -21.16 17.89
CA ASP A 172 1.29 -22.05 18.19
C ASP A 172 0.85 -23.50 18.37
N LEU A 173 -0.24 -23.75 19.11
CA LEU A 173 -0.81 -25.09 19.31
C LEU A 173 -1.24 -25.72 17.98
N LEU A 174 -1.74 -24.92 17.04
CA LEU A 174 -2.14 -25.37 15.71
C LEU A 174 -0.98 -25.37 14.69
N HIS A 175 0.24 -25.01 15.11
CA HIS A 175 1.43 -24.93 14.25
C HIS A 175 1.21 -24.14 12.94
N LEU A 176 0.45 -23.04 12.99
CA LEU A 176 0.07 -22.30 11.78
C LEU A 176 1.29 -21.74 11.06
N PRO A 177 1.36 -21.70 9.72
CA PRO A 177 2.52 -21.13 9.02
C PRO A 177 2.71 -19.63 9.36
N LYS A 178 3.95 -19.14 9.25
CA LYS A 178 4.30 -17.73 9.56
C LYS A 178 3.49 -16.74 8.70
N GLY A 179 3.40 -17.02 7.40
CA GLY A 179 2.67 -16.24 6.42
C GLY A 179 2.10 -17.15 5.34
N PHE A 180 1.71 -16.57 4.20
CA PHE A 180 1.17 -17.28 3.06
C PHE A 180 2.11 -17.11 1.85
N SER A 181 2.11 -18.11 0.97
CA SER A 181 2.80 -18.12 -0.33
C SER A 181 1.82 -18.09 -1.50
N SER A 182 0.55 -18.41 -1.26
CA SER A 182 -0.53 -18.38 -2.25
C SER A 182 -1.78 -17.72 -1.67
N MET A 183 -2.60 -17.12 -2.55
CA MET A 183 -3.90 -16.57 -2.16
C MET A 183 -4.89 -17.65 -1.66
N ASN A 184 -4.64 -18.91 -2.03
CA ASN A 184 -5.45 -20.06 -1.62
C ASN A 184 -4.97 -20.75 -0.34
N ASP A 185 -3.92 -20.24 0.30
CA ASP A 185 -3.44 -20.81 1.55
C ASP A 185 -4.47 -20.69 2.69
N GLY A 186 -4.34 -21.59 3.66
CA GLY A 186 -5.15 -21.58 4.87
C GLY A 186 -4.82 -20.44 5.83
N ILE A 187 -5.28 -20.60 7.07
CA ILE A 187 -5.06 -19.62 8.13
C ILE A 187 -3.57 -19.60 8.51
N THR A 188 -3.01 -18.40 8.68
CA THR A 188 -1.59 -18.17 9.00
C THR A 188 -1.45 -17.30 10.25
N ARG A 189 -0.26 -17.29 10.88
CA ARG A 189 0.04 -16.38 11.98
C ARG A 189 -0.12 -14.91 11.57
N PHE A 190 0.34 -14.56 10.36
CA PHE A 190 0.10 -13.24 9.79
C PHE A 190 -1.40 -12.90 9.71
N ALA A 191 -2.23 -13.81 9.21
CA ALA A 191 -3.67 -13.58 9.11
C ALA A 191 -4.33 -13.38 10.49
N LEU A 192 -3.98 -14.19 11.50
CA LEU A 192 -4.60 -14.10 12.83
C LEU A 192 -4.06 -12.96 13.70
N LEU A 193 -2.75 -12.69 13.65
CA LEU A 193 -2.09 -11.79 14.59
C LEU A 193 -1.90 -10.39 14.02
N TYR A 194 -1.77 -10.24 12.70
CA TYR A 194 -1.60 -8.93 12.06
C TYR A 194 -2.88 -8.41 11.40
N ILE A 195 -3.65 -9.25 10.70
CA ILE A 195 -4.82 -8.81 9.94
C ILE A 195 -6.09 -8.79 10.80
N HIS A 196 -6.35 -9.88 11.54
CA HIS A 196 -7.65 -10.13 12.16
C HIS A 196 -8.02 -9.09 13.25
N PRO A 197 -9.26 -8.58 13.29
CA PRO A 197 -9.62 -7.50 14.22
C PRO A 197 -9.47 -7.83 15.70
N PHE A 198 -9.63 -9.10 16.10
CA PHE A 198 -9.48 -9.50 17.52
C PHE A 198 -8.05 -9.40 18.05
N SER A 199 -7.02 -9.52 17.21
CA SER A 199 -5.64 -9.26 17.67
C SER A 199 -5.37 -7.76 17.76
N ARG A 200 -5.99 -6.97 16.86
CA ARG A 200 -5.76 -5.52 16.70
C ARG A 200 -6.62 -4.66 17.65
N ILE A 201 -7.70 -5.19 18.20
CA ILE A 201 -8.59 -4.43 19.12
C ILE A 201 -7.87 -3.95 20.38
N PHE A 202 -6.80 -4.64 20.79
CA PHE A 202 -5.97 -4.21 21.92
C PHE A 202 -5.34 -2.83 21.69
N GLU A 203 -4.83 -2.57 20.48
CA GLU A 203 -4.27 -1.26 20.09
C GLU A 203 -5.31 -0.15 20.14
N PHE A 204 -6.50 -0.46 19.62
CA PHE A 204 -7.63 0.47 19.62
C PHE A 204 -8.08 0.83 21.04
N ILE A 205 -8.24 -0.17 21.92
CA ILE A 205 -8.60 0.04 23.33
C ILE A 205 -7.49 0.79 24.08
N PHE A 206 -6.22 0.51 23.79
CA PHE A 206 -5.11 1.29 24.31
C PHE A 206 -5.21 2.77 23.89
N GLY A 207 -5.59 3.07 22.65
CA GLY A 207 -5.93 4.42 22.21
C GLY A 207 -7.04 5.09 23.04
N ILE A 208 -8.13 4.37 23.34
CA ILE A 208 -9.23 4.85 24.22
C ILE A 208 -8.70 5.18 25.61
N PHE A 209 -7.82 4.32 26.15
CA PHE A 209 -7.14 4.54 27.43
C PHE A 209 -6.31 5.82 27.41
N VAL A 210 -5.46 6.01 26.40
CA VAL A 210 -4.61 7.20 26.26
C VAL A 210 -5.47 8.47 26.20
N ALA A 211 -6.55 8.49 25.41
CA ALA A 211 -7.45 9.65 25.36
C ALA A 211 -8.15 9.94 26.69
N SER A 212 -8.61 8.89 27.37
CA SER A 212 -9.29 9.03 28.66
C SER A 212 -8.35 9.57 29.73
N TYR A 213 -7.10 9.12 29.74
CA TYR A 213 -6.07 9.64 30.62
C TYR A 213 -5.68 11.08 30.26
N TRP A 214 -5.48 11.37 28.97
CA TRP A 214 -5.18 12.70 28.46
C TRP A 214 -6.23 13.73 28.88
N ARG A 215 -7.53 13.43 28.76
CA ARG A 215 -8.61 14.33 29.19
C ARG A 215 -8.56 14.66 30.68
N LYS A 216 -8.18 13.69 31.52
CA LYS A 216 -8.06 13.90 32.97
C LYS A 216 -6.86 14.80 33.33
N LYS A 217 -5.84 14.87 32.47
CA LYS A 217 -4.58 15.55 32.76
C LYS A 217 -4.37 16.86 32.00
N VAL A 218 -4.95 17.05 30.81
CA VAL A 218 -4.66 18.20 29.93
C VAL A 218 -4.79 19.57 30.62
N GLY A 219 -5.80 19.75 31.49
CA GLY A 219 -6.01 20.99 32.24
C GLY A 219 -5.00 21.24 33.36
N ASN A 220 -4.35 20.18 33.87
CA ASN A 220 -3.42 20.24 35.00
C ASN A 220 -1.95 20.34 34.57
N VAL A 221 -1.68 20.12 33.29
CA VAL A 221 -0.31 20.12 32.77
C VAL A 221 0.09 21.52 32.34
N GLN A 222 1.13 22.06 32.98
CA GLN A 222 1.70 23.38 32.67
C GLN A 222 3.07 23.25 32.01
N TRP A 223 3.13 22.74 30.78
CA TRP A 223 4.37 22.74 30.01
C TRP A 223 4.65 24.12 29.42
N SER A 224 5.88 24.62 29.61
CA SER A 224 6.41 25.73 28.82
C SER A 224 6.60 25.28 27.36
N LYS A 225 6.64 26.24 26.42
CA LYS A 225 6.84 25.94 24.99
C LYS A 225 8.13 25.13 24.74
N SER A 226 9.21 25.44 25.46
CA SER A 226 10.49 24.73 25.35
C SER A 226 10.41 23.29 25.87
N ARG A 227 9.77 23.07 27.04
CA ARG A 227 9.56 21.72 27.58
C ARG A 227 8.67 20.88 26.66
N ALA A 228 7.59 21.48 26.14
CA ALA A 228 6.71 20.81 25.19
C ALA A 228 7.47 20.42 23.91
N PHE A 229 8.27 21.33 23.34
CA PHE A 229 9.10 21.03 22.16
C PHE A 229 10.14 19.92 22.41
N LEU A 230 10.75 19.89 23.60
CA LEU A 230 11.64 18.81 24.00
C LEU A 230 10.91 17.46 24.07
N TYR A 231 9.72 17.41 24.67
CA TYR A 231 8.91 16.19 24.72
C TYR A 231 8.45 15.74 23.33
N GLU A 232 8.03 16.67 22.48
CA GLU A 232 7.64 16.39 21.08
C GLU A 232 8.82 15.78 20.30
N THR A 233 9.99 16.41 20.37
CA THR A 233 11.20 15.91 19.71
C THR A 233 11.60 14.54 20.27
N GLY A 234 11.63 14.41 21.60
CA GLY A 234 12.03 13.18 22.28
C GLY A 234 11.12 11.99 21.93
N VAL A 235 9.80 12.21 21.87
CA VAL A 235 8.86 11.12 21.55
C VAL A 235 8.90 10.73 20.06
N ILE A 236 9.18 11.68 19.16
CA ILE A 236 9.37 11.40 17.72
C ILE A 236 10.64 10.56 17.51
N LEU A 237 11.75 10.95 18.15
CA LEU A 237 13.00 10.19 18.09
C LEU A 237 12.82 8.79 18.69
N LEU A 238 12.15 8.70 19.86
CA LEU A 238 11.88 7.42 20.50
C LEU A 238 10.97 6.53 19.65
N ALA A 239 9.98 7.09 18.94
CA ALA A 239 9.18 6.34 17.99
C ALA A 239 10.03 5.74 16.86
N GLY A 240 10.95 6.53 16.29
CA GLY A 240 11.91 6.05 15.29
C GLY A 240 12.81 4.93 15.84
N ILE A 241 13.36 5.10 17.05
CA ILE A 241 14.18 4.08 17.74
C ILE A 241 13.37 2.79 17.95
N CYS A 242 12.15 2.87 18.46
CA CYS A 242 11.30 1.69 18.65
C CYS A 242 10.97 1.01 17.31
N MET A 243 10.71 1.76 16.24
CA MET A 243 10.48 1.19 14.90
C MET A 243 11.74 0.54 14.32
N HIS A 244 12.93 1.00 14.70
CA HIS A 244 14.19 0.40 14.29
C HIS A 244 14.47 -0.91 15.04
N PHE A 245 14.40 -0.88 16.37
CA PHE A 245 14.76 -2.02 17.21
C PHE A 245 13.68 -3.12 17.29
N THR A 246 12.48 -2.89 16.76
CA THR A 246 11.42 -3.91 16.78
C THR A 246 11.74 -5.12 15.91
N ASN A 247 12.47 -4.96 14.81
CA ASN A 247 12.90 -6.10 13.97
C ASN A 247 13.91 -7.00 14.71
N PRO A 248 15.05 -6.49 15.24
CA PRO A 248 15.95 -7.27 16.08
C PRO A 248 15.25 -7.90 17.29
N LEU A 249 14.32 -7.18 17.92
CA LEU A 249 13.55 -7.70 19.05
C LEU A 249 12.63 -8.85 18.63
N ALA A 250 11.99 -8.77 17.47
CA ALA A 250 11.12 -9.81 16.93
C ALA A 250 11.91 -11.07 16.56
N GLU A 251 13.11 -10.91 15.97
CA GLU A 251 14.03 -11.99 15.64
C GLU A 251 14.53 -12.69 16.91
N TRP A 252 14.98 -11.91 17.90
CA TRP A 252 15.36 -12.44 19.21
C TRP A 252 14.20 -13.19 19.88
N ALA A 253 12.99 -12.62 19.89
CA ALA A 253 11.83 -13.29 20.47
C ALA A 253 11.57 -14.65 19.80
N GLY A 254 11.79 -14.75 18.48
CA GLY A 254 11.56 -15.97 17.70
C GLY A 254 12.54 -17.11 17.99
N THR A 255 13.72 -16.80 18.54
CA THR A 255 14.72 -17.81 18.96
C THR A 255 14.54 -18.25 20.42
N THR A 256 13.59 -17.65 21.15
CA THR A 256 13.31 -17.96 22.56
C THR A 256 12.01 -18.75 22.71
N TRP A 257 11.66 -19.08 23.96
CA TRP A 257 10.38 -19.71 24.32
C TRP A 257 9.15 -18.86 23.96
N LEU A 258 9.32 -17.57 23.64
CA LEU A 258 8.23 -16.69 23.18
C LEU A 258 7.67 -17.12 21.82
N GLY A 259 8.49 -17.74 20.97
CA GLY A 259 8.07 -18.39 19.74
C GLY A 259 7.64 -17.44 18.61
N LEU A 260 7.22 -18.06 17.49
CA LEU A 260 6.93 -17.37 16.23
C LEU A 260 5.70 -16.47 16.27
N SER A 261 4.77 -16.70 17.21
CA SER A 261 3.57 -15.89 17.36
C SER A 261 3.86 -14.52 17.95
N VAL A 262 4.72 -14.46 18.96
CA VAL A 262 5.20 -13.18 19.51
C VAL A 262 6.01 -12.42 18.46
N THR A 263 6.87 -13.12 17.71
CA THR A 263 7.57 -12.54 16.56
C THR A 263 6.62 -11.93 15.54
N ALA A 264 5.57 -12.65 15.13
CA ALA A 264 4.60 -12.17 14.16
C ALA A 264 3.85 -10.92 14.66
N TRP A 265 3.49 -10.87 15.94
CA TRP A 265 2.88 -9.69 16.53
C TRP A 265 3.86 -8.51 16.66
N LEU A 266 5.10 -8.75 17.06
CA LEU A 266 6.12 -7.70 17.19
C LEU A 266 6.43 -7.02 15.86
N TYR A 267 6.47 -7.77 14.74
CA TYR A 267 6.62 -7.23 13.40
C TYR A 267 5.42 -6.38 12.94
N GLY A 268 4.25 -6.58 13.55
CA GLY A 268 3.02 -5.94 13.13
C GLY A 268 2.55 -4.79 14.02
N SER A 269 2.87 -4.86 15.32
CA SER A 269 2.27 -4.04 16.38
C SER A 269 3.28 -3.59 17.44
N GLY A 270 4.56 -3.95 17.34
CA GLY A 270 5.54 -3.75 18.42
C GLY A 270 5.72 -2.30 18.87
N SER A 271 5.43 -1.32 18.01
CA SER A 271 5.53 0.11 18.32
C SER A 271 4.22 0.75 18.84
N MET A 272 3.15 -0.02 19.12
CA MET A 272 1.86 0.57 19.51
C MET A 272 1.93 1.46 20.77
N PHE A 273 2.73 1.08 21.76
CA PHE A 273 2.82 1.80 23.04
C PHE A 273 3.46 3.18 22.86
N ILE A 274 4.54 3.25 22.07
CA ILE A 274 5.21 4.52 21.77
C ILE A 274 4.32 5.43 20.91
N PHE A 275 3.49 4.88 20.02
CA PHE A 275 2.49 5.68 19.31
C PHE A 275 1.44 6.28 20.23
N GLY A 276 1.01 5.56 21.27
CA GLY A 276 0.14 6.13 22.30
C GLY A 276 0.78 7.33 23.00
N LEU A 277 2.06 7.23 23.36
CA LEU A 277 2.81 8.35 23.95
C LEU A 277 3.00 9.50 22.97
N LEU A 278 3.32 9.22 21.69
CA LEU A 278 3.44 10.22 20.62
C LEU A 278 2.13 11.00 20.46
N ILE A 279 1.01 10.29 20.36
CA ILE A 279 -0.32 10.90 20.25
C ILE A 279 -0.62 11.73 21.50
N TYR A 280 -0.35 11.21 22.70
CA TYR A 280 -0.56 11.94 23.96
C TYR A 280 0.20 13.27 23.99
N VAL A 281 1.48 13.26 23.66
CA VAL A 281 2.36 14.45 23.70
C VAL A 281 1.94 15.47 22.64
N ILE A 282 1.76 15.04 21.39
CA ILE A 282 1.39 15.94 20.29
C ILE A 282 -0.02 16.52 20.50
N ALA A 283 -0.94 15.74 21.07
CA ALA A 283 -2.29 16.22 21.41
C ALA A 283 -2.29 17.39 22.41
N MET A 284 -1.23 17.55 23.22
CA MET A 284 -1.11 18.70 24.14
C MET A 284 -1.03 20.03 23.40
N GLY A 285 -0.54 20.03 22.16
CA GLY A 285 -0.61 21.19 21.25
C GLY A 285 0.23 22.40 21.67
N ARG A 286 1.22 22.24 22.56
CA ARG A 286 1.97 23.37 23.15
C ARG A 286 3.35 23.62 22.56
N GLY A 287 3.99 22.62 21.96
CA GLY A 287 5.33 22.76 21.42
C GLY A 287 5.32 23.21 19.97
N ARG A 288 6.52 23.51 19.45
CA ARG A 288 6.70 24.09 18.11
C ARG A 288 6.33 23.09 17.01
N ILE A 289 6.51 21.79 17.25
CA ILE A 289 6.19 20.76 16.26
C ILE A 289 4.68 20.64 16.13
N ALA A 290 3.93 20.62 17.24
CA ALA A 290 2.47 20.59 17.16
C ALA A 290 1.89 21.85 16.48
N VAL A 291 2.50 23.02 16.72
CA VAL A 291 2.10 24.27 16.02
C VAL A 291 2.38 24.16 14.51
N TRP A 292 3.57 23.70 14.11
CA TRP A 292 3.91 23.48 12.70
C TRP A 292 2.98 22.47 12.04
N LEU A 293 2.71 21.34 12.70
CA LEU A 293 1.76 20.32 12.25
C LEU A 293 0.34 20.88 12.12
N SER A 294 -0.02 21.94 12.84
CA SER A 294 -1.35 22.57 12.73
C SER A 294 -1.46 23.52 11.53
N HIS A 295 -0.43 23.63 10.67
CA HIS A 295 -0.47 24.44 9.46
C HIS A 295 -1.58 23.94 8.49
N PRO A 296 -2.38 24.83 7.87
CA PRO A 296 -3.54 24.43 7.07
C PRO A 296 -3.25 23.45 5.94
N VAL A 297 -2.09 23.56 5.27
CA VAL A 297 -1.67 22.64 4.21
C VAL A 297 -1.44 21.23 4.76
N LEU A 298 -0.76 21.09 5.90
CA LEU A 298 -0.53 19.78 6.52
C LEU A 298 -1.84 19.16 7.02
N VAL A 299 -2.74 19.99 7.54
CA VAL A 299 -4.09 19.54 7.94
C VAL A 299 -4.86 19.02 6.73
N LEU A 300 -4.82 19.72 5.59
CA LEU A 300 -5.43 19.27 4.34
C LEU A 300 -4.85 17.93 3.88
N LEU A 301 -3.52 17.78 3.89
CA LEU A 301 -2.86 16.51 3.57
C LEU A 301 -3.33 15.39 4.52
N GLY A 302 -3.52 15.72 5.80
CA GLY A 302 -4.10 14.83 6.78
C GLY A 302 -5.58 14.47 6.50
N GLU A 303 -6.37 15.41 5.98
CA GLU A 303 -7.79 15.18 5.62
C GLU A 303 -7.92 14.23 4.41
N ILE A 304 -7.06 14.39 3.39
CA ILE A 304 -7.07 13.54 2.18
C ILE A 304 -6.31 12.21 2.37
N SER A 305 -5.59 12.04 3.49
CA SER A 305 -4.76 10.84 3.76
C SER A 305 -5.52 9.52 3.70
N PHE A 306 -6.82 9.53 4.02
CA PHE A 306 -7.67 8.35 3.91
C PHE A 306 -7.86 7.91 2.45
N SER A 307 -8.08 8.87 1.55
CA SER A 307 -8.15 8.61 0.11
C SER A 307 -6.78 8.18 -0.44
N LEU A 308 -5.69 8.81 0.00
CA LEU A 308 -4.32 8.40 -0.36
C LEU A 308 -4.05 6.94 0.02
N TYR A 309 -4.43 6.56 1.24
CA TYR A 309 -4.28 5.19 1.72
C TYR A 309 -5.08 4.18 0.89
N LEU A 310 -6.28 4.53 0.39
CA LEU A 310 -7.07 3.64 -0.47
C LEU A 310 -6.56 3.55 -1.91
N LEU A 311 -5.95 4.62 -2.44
CA LEU A 311 -5.59 4.71 -3.86
C LEU A 311 -4.15 4.29 -4.17
N HIS A 312 -3.21 4.45 -3.25
CA HIS A 312 -1.78 4.29 -3.56
C HIS A 312 -1.42 2.93 -4.16
N GLN A 313 -1.92 1.82 -3.60
CA GLN A 313 -1.66 0.47 -4.12
C GLN A 313 -2.33 0.22 -5.47
N ILE A 314 -3.49 0.85 -5.74
CA ILE A 314 -4.14 0.75 -7.05
C ILE A 314 -3.22 1.35 -8.11
N PHE A 315 -2.69 2.56 -7.86
CA PHE A 315 -1.78 3.22 -8.80
C PHE A 315 -0.41 2.56 -8.90
N LEU A 316 0.16 2.08 -7.79
CA LEU A 316 1.43 1.34 -7.81
C LEU A 316 1.32 0.05 -8.63
N ARG A 317 0.30 -0.76 -8.36
CA ARG A 317 0.08 -2.02 -9.10
C ARG A 317 -0.28 -1.75 -10.55
N TYR A 318 -1.04 -0.71 -10.83
CA TYR A 318 -1.36 -0.32 -12.19
C TYR A 318 -0.12 0.10 -12.97
N TYR A 319 0.75 0.92 -12.36
CA TYR A 319 2.02 1.29 -12.96
C TYR A 319 2.92 0.07 -13.19
N GLN A 320 3.00 -0.84 -12.21
CA GLN A 320 3.78 -2.08 -12.33
C GLN A 320 3.25 -3.02 -13.41
N ASP A 321 1.94 -3.24 -13.49
CA ASP A 321 1.30 -4.12 -14.48
C ASP A 321 1.39 -3.56 -15.91
N ASN A 322 1.67 -2.27 -16.07
CA ASN A 322 1.77 -1.58 -17.38
C ASN A 322 3.14 -0.92 -17.59
N ILE A 323 4.19 -1.37 -16.89
CA ILE A 323 5.48 -0.66 -16.85
C ILE A 323 6.11 -0.42 -18.22
N THR A 324 5.88 -1.32 -19.19
CA THR A 324 6.40 -1.22 -20.56
C THR A 324 5.67 -0.18 -21.42
N ALA A 325 4.45 0.22 -21.02
CA ALA A 325 3.67 1.25 -21.70
C ALA A 325 4.06 2.69 -21.27
N PHE A 326 4.82 2.83 -20.19
CA PHE A 326 5.27 4.14 -19.70
C PHE A 326 6.66 4.50 -20.21
N PRO A 327 6.95 5.80 -20.42
CA PRO A 327 8.32 6.23 -20.70
C PRO A 327 9.27 5.83 -19.57
N GLN A 328 10.45 5.33 -19.93
CA GLN A 328 11.51 5.02 -18.97
C GLN A 328 12.15 6.32 -18.47
N LEU A 329 11.57 6.88 -17.41
CA LEU A 329 12.06 8.07 -16.73
C LEU A 329 13.00 7.71 -15.57
N PRO A 330 13.91 8.62 -15.17
CA PRO A 330 14.68 8.44 -13.96
C PRO A 330 13.79 8.16 -12.75
N ASN A 331 14.19 7.18 -11.93
CA ASN A 331 13.47 6.70 -10.76
C ASN A 331 12.87 7.81 -9.86
N LEU A 332 13.67 8.83 -9.54
CA LEU A 332 13.21 9.96 -8.70
C LEU A 332 12.11 10.79 -9.37
N LEU A 333 12.18 10.97 -10.69
CA LEU A 333 11.17 11.68 -11.46
C LEU A 333 9.87 10.86 -11.54
N SER A 334 9.97 9.55 -11.80
CA SER A 334 8.82 8.63 -11.76
C SER A 334 8.13 8.66 -10.39
N LEU A 335 8.90 8.63 -9.30
CA LEU A 335 8.40 8.75 -7.94
C LEU A 335 7.69 10.08 -7.68
N ALA A 336 8.27 11.21 -8.13
CA ALA A 336 7.67 12.53 -7.98
C ALA A 336 6.34 12.65 -8.74
N ILE A 337 6.28 12.11 -9.97
CA ILE A 337 5.05 12.06 -10.78
C ILE A 337 4.00 11.19 -10.08
N PHE A 338 4.38 10.01 -9.60
CA PHE A 338 3.49 9.14 -8.84
C PHE A 338 2.88 9.86 -7.64
N TRP A 339 3.68 10.57 -6.83
CA TRP A 339 3.20 11.33 -5.69
C TRP A 339 2.25 12.47 -6.08
N ALA A 340 2.56 13.19 -7.16
CA ALA A 340 1.70 14.24 -7.67
C ALA A 340 0.31 13.70 -8.08
N ILE A 341 0.29 12.59 -8.82
CA ILE A 341 -0.95 11.91 -9.23
C ILE A 341 -1.71 11.37 -8.02
N ALA A 342 -1.02 10.69 -7.10
CA ALA A 342 -1.63 10.10 -5.92
C ALA A 342 -2.28 11.17 -5.03
N LEU A 343 -1.60 12.28 -4.76
CA LEU A 343 -2.15 13.39 -3.96
C LEU A 343 -3.31 14.09 -4.66
N LEU A 344 -3.19 14.33 -5.98
CA LEU A 344 -4.25 14.95 -6.77
C LEU A 344 -5.52 14.07 -6.78
N ALA A 345 -5.37 12.79 -7.10
CA ALA A 345 -6.49 11.84 -7.09
C ALA A 345 -7.10 11.69 -5.69
N SER A 346 -6.27 11.70 -4.64
CA SER A 346 -6.76 11.66 -3.24
C SER A 346 -7.59 12.89 -2.90
N TYR A 347 -7.16 14.08 -3.33
CA TYR A 347 -7.92 15.30 -3.16
C TYR A 347 -9.25 15.26 -3.93
N LEU A 348 -9.25 14.78 -5.18
CA LEU A 348 -10.49 14.68 -5.96
C LEU A 348 -11.46 13.63 -5.38
N MET A 349 -10.96 12.47 -4.97
CA MET A 349 -11.77 11.45 -4.30
C MET A 349 -12.38 11.99 -3.01
N TRP A 350 -11.59 12.69 -2.20
CA TRP A 350 -12.07 13.34 -0.98
C TRP A 350 -13.15 14.39 -1.28
N ALA A 351 -12.89 15.29 -2.23
CA ALA A 351 -13.75 16.43 -2.54
C ALA A 351 -15.04 16.04 -3.28
N LEU A 352 -14.95 15.12 -4.24
CA LEU A 352 -16.02 14.78 -5.18
C LEU A 352 -16.82 13.53 -4.80
N ILE A 353 -16.30 12.68 -3.91
CA ILE A 353 -16.94 11.41 -3.56
C ILE A 353 -17.12 11.30 -2.05
N GLU A 354 -16.03 11.38 -1.29
CA GLU A 354 -16.05 11.14 0.15
C GLU A 354 -16.93 12.15 0.88
N MET A 355 -16.69 13.44 0.65
CA MET A 355 -17.42 14.50 1.33
C MET A 355 -18.89 14.62 0.90
N PRO A 356 -19.23 14.58 -0.40
CA PRO A 356 -20.62 14.55 -0.84
C PRO A 356 -21.36 13.31 -0.35
N GLY A 357 -20.76 12.12 -0.45
CA GLY A 357 -21.35 10.88 0.02
C GLY A 357 -21.62 10.90 1.53
N ARG A 358 -20.68 11.47 2.31
CA ARG A 358 -20.86 11.65 3.75
C ARG A 358 -22.04 12.57 4.08
N ARG A 359 -22.23 13.66 3.32
CA ARG A 359 -23.38 14.57 3.48
C ARG A 359 -24.69 13.89 3.13
N PHE A 360 -24.72 13.18 2.01
CA PHE A 360 -25.89 12.44 1.55
C PHE A 360 -26.39 11.44 2.62
N ILE A 361 -25.49 10.65 3.20
CA ILE A 361 -25.84 9.64 4.22
C ILE A 361 -26.28 10.28 5.55
N LEU A 362 -25.71 11.43 5.92
CA LEU A 362 -26.02 12.09 7.19
C LEU A 362 -27.25 13.00 7.15
N GLY A 363 -27.64 13.47 5.96
CA GLY A 363 -28.77 14.38 5.74
C GLY A 363 -28.52 15.82 6.22
N ASP A 364 -29.34 16.75 5.72
CA ASP A 364 -29.18 18.20 5.89
C ASP A 364 -29.40 18.70 7.34
N GLY A 365 -30.03 17.88 8.19
CA GLY A 365 -30.27 18.18 9.62
C GLY A 365 -29.04 18.03 10.52
N GLN A 366 -27.93 17.47 10.02
CA GLN A 366 -26.66 17.37 10.75
C GLN A 366 -25.56 18.28 10.17
N LYS A 367 -25.94 19.47 9.67
CA LYS A 367 -25.04 20.54 9.19
C LYS A 367 -23.93 20.94 10.18
N LYS A 368 -24.04 20.59 11.47
CA LYS A 368 -22.91 20.59 12.41
C LYS A 368 -22.16 19.27 12.32
N MET A 369 -21.58 18.98 11.16
CA MET A 369 -20.54 17.98 11.05
C MET A 369 -19.39 18.42 11.97
N HIS A 370 -18.90 17.52 12.82
CA HIS A 370 -17.67 17.76 13.57
C HIS A 370 -16.55 17.90 12.52
N GLY A 371 -16.13 19.15 12.28
CA GLY A 371 -15.40 19.50 11.06
C GLY A 371 -15.48 21.00 10.72
N THR A 372 -14.50 21.76 11.22
CA THR A 372 -13.96 23.10 10.86
C THR A 372 -14.85 24.28 10.37
N GLN A 373 -14.50 25.48 10.87
CA GLN A 373 -14.62 26.76 10.16
C GLN A 373 -13.81 26.80 8.86
N VAL A 374 -12.69 26.07 8.76
CA VAL A 374 -12.03 25.73 7.49
C VAL A 374 -12.91 24.85 6.58
N MET A 375 -13.89 24.07 7.08
CA MET A 375 -14.90 23.43 6.19
C MET A 375 -15.85 24.46 5.61
N ARG A 376 -16.14 25.53 6.35
CA ARG A 376 -16.92 26.63 5.81
C ARG A 376 -16.10 27.52 4.87
N ALA A 377 -14.83 27.79 5.15
CA ALA A 377 -14.00 28.64 4.30
C ALA A 377 -13.41 27.91 3.08
N SER A 378 -12.95 26.67 3.22
CA SER A 378 -12.47 25.85 2.10
C SER A 378 -13.64 25.21 1.36
N TRP A 379 -14.74 24.78 1.98
CA TRP A 379 -15.67 23.90 1.26
C TRP A 379 -16.84 24.66 0.65
N TYR A 380 -17.29 25.78 1.23
CA TYR A 380 -18.23 26.67 0.54
C TYR A 380 -17.57 27.36 -0.67
N SER A 381 -16.25 27.56 -0.64
CA SER A 381 -15.48 28.06 -1.79
C SER A 381 -15.03 26.97 -2.79
N HIS A 382 -15.00 25.69 -2.39
CA HIS A 382 -14.63 24.55 -3.25
C HIS A 382 -15.83 23.72 -3.78
N PHE A 383 -17.04 23.86 -3.21
CA PHE A 383 -18.28 23.25 -3.72
C PHE A 383 -19.05 24.13 -4.70
N ASN A 384 -18.79 25.44 -4.75
CA ASN A 384 -18.79 26.05 -6.07
C ASN A 384 -17.70 25.31 -6.80
N LEU A 385 -17.99 24.64 -7.91
CA LEU A 385 -16.99 24.15 -8.88
C LEU A 385 -16.10 25.33 -9.25
N ASN A 386 -15.19 25.72 -8.36
CA ASN A 386 -14.35 26.87 -8.56
C ASN A 386 -13.33 26.42 -9.60
N ARG A 387 -12.81 27.40 -10.31
CA ARG A 387 -11.88 27.18 -11.41
C ARG A 387 -10.75 26.21 -11.04
N ASN A 388 -10.30 26.19 -9.79
CA ASN A 388 -9.21 25.33 -9.33
C ASN A 388 -9.59 23.85 -9.20
N THR A 389 -10.80 23.50 -8.75
CA THR A 389 -11.21 22.08 -8.65
C THR A 389 -11.53 21.52 -10.04
N VAL A 390 -12.16 22.32 -10.89
CA VAL A 390 -12.37 21.97 -12.31
C VAL A 390 -11.03 21.87 -13.03
N SER A 391 -10.12 22.83 -12.85
CA SER A 391 -8.76 22.76 -13.39
C SER A 391 -7.99 21.55 -12.87
N ALA A 392 -8.09 21.20 -11.59
CA ALA A 392 -7.45 20.02 -11.02
C ALA A 392 -8.02 18.72 -11.61
N ALA A 393 -9.34 18.63 -11.80
CA ALA A 393 -9.99 17.50 -12.45
C ALA A 393 -9.66 17.42 -13.95
N ILE A 394 -9.58 18.56 -14.65
CA ILE A 394 -9.12 18.63 -16.05
C ILE A 394 -7.65 18.25 -16.14
N VAL A 395 -6.79 18.71 -15.23
CA VAL A 395 -5.37 18.33 -15.19
C VAL A 395 -5.24 16.84 -14.92
N LEU A 396 -5.98 16.28 -13.96
CA LEU A 396 -5.97 14.84 -13.71
C LEU A 396 -6.49 14.09 -14.94
N ALA A 397 -7.59 14.54 -15.56
CA ALA A 397 -8.10 13.95 -16.79
C ALA A 397 -7.04 14.02 -17.90
N CYS A 398 -6.44 15.18 -18.17
CA CYS A 398 -5.36 15.35 -19.15
C CYS A 398 -4.09 14.56 -18.82
N LEU A 399 -3.82 14.23 -17.56
CA LEU A 399 -2.72 13.35 -17.14
C LEU A 399 -3.10 11.87 -17.29
N LEU A 400 -4.35 11.51 -17.01
CA LEU A 400 -4.86 10.14 -17.10
C LEU A 400 -5.23 9.75 -18.55
N THR A 401 -5.55 10.71 -19.42
CA THR A 401 -5.96 10.46 -20.81
C THR A 401 -4.82 9.87 -21.64
N PRO A 402 -3.58 10.41 -21.62
CA PRO A 402 -2.42 9.77 -22.26
C PRO A 402 -2.12 8.40 -21.66
N ILE A 403 -2.30 8.25 -20.34
CA ILE A 403 -2.12 6.98 -19.63
C ILE A 403 -3.16 5.95 -20.09
N TYR A 404 -4.39 6.36 -20.38
CA TYR A 404 -5.45 5.49 -20.90
C TYR A 404 -5.25 5.15 -22.38
N PHE A 405 -4.80 6.10 -23.21
CA PHE A 405 -4.51 5.86 -24.62
C PHE A 405 -3.18 5.10 -24.86
N SER A 406 -2.23 5.15 -23.92
CA SER A 406 -1.07 4.25 -23.93
C SER A 406 -1.41 2.81 -23.55
N LEU A 407 -2.63 2.53 -23.02
CA LEU A 407 -3.09 1.17 -22.66
C LEU A 407 -3.44 0.30 -23.86
N GLU A 408 -3.78 0.89 -25.00
CA GLU A 408 -4.35 0.15 -26.14
C GLU A 408 -3.32 -0.21 -27.20
N ASN A 409 -2.04 0.15 -27.03
CA ASN A 409 -1.03 -0.07 -28.04
C ASN A 409 0.21 -0.73 -27.44
N ILE A 410 0.42 -2.01 -27.78
CA ILE A 410 1.78 -2.57 -27.81
C ILE A 410 2.65 -1.66 -28.67
N ASN A 411 3.89 -1.41 -28.26
CA ASN A 411 4.81 -0.56 -29.02
C ASN A 411 5.24 -1.30 -30.30
N ARG A 412 4.39 -1.26 -31.32
CA ARG A 412 4.61 -1.97 -32.58
C ARG A 412 5.83 -1.41 -33.28
N ILE A 413 6.69 -2.32 -33.71
CA ILE A 413 7.89 -1.97 -34.47
C ILE A 413 7.91 -2.80 -35.76
N SER A 414 8.64 -2.34 -36.77
CA SER A 414 8.83 -3.12 -37.99
C SER A 414 9.83 -4.26 -37.75
N SER A 415 9.83 -5.30 -38.62
CA SER A 415 10.89 -6.33 -38.57
C SER A 415 12.27 -5.71 -38.73
N SER A 416 12.42 -4.71 -39.61
CA SER A 416 13.69 -4.01 -39.79
C SER A 416 14.16 -3.32 -38.52
N ASP A 417 13.26 -2.71 -37.74
CA ASP A 417 13.62 -2.07 -36.47
C ASP A 417 14.07 -3.11 -35.44
N ALA A 418 13.40 -4.26 -35.38
CA ALA A 418 13.76 -5.39 -34.50
C ALA A 418 15.12 -5.99 -34.86
N ASP A 419 15.43 -6.09 -36.15
CA ASP A 419 16.70 -6.61 -36.66
C ASP A 419 17.85 -5.62 -36.41
N VAL A 420 17.59 -4.31 -36.59
CA VAL A 420 18.58 -3.24 -36.39
C VAL A 420 18.89 -3.02 -34.91
N MET A 421 17.92 -3.19 -34.00
CA MET A 421 18.18 -2.97 -32.57
C MET A 421 19.14 -4.00 -31.96
N THR A 422 19.33 -5.16 -32.58
CA THR A 422 20.09 -6.27 -31.98
C THR A 422 21.59 -6.19 -32.30
N PRO A 423 22.45 -5.99 -31.28
CA PRO A 423 23.91 -6.01 -31.46
C PRO A 423 24.38 -7.34 -32.06
N LYS A 424 25.51 -7.32 -32.79
CA LYS A 424 26.02 -8.52 -33.50
C LYS A 424 26.24 -9.70 -32.55
N GLU A 425 26.66 -9.41 -31.34
CA GLU A 425 26.98 -10.34 -30.26
C GLU A 425 25.73 -11.09 -29.76
N LEU A 426 24.54 -10.47 -29.89
CA LEU A 426 23.25 -11.02 -29.45
C LEU A 426 22.44 -11.63 -30.59
N ARG A 427 22.95 -11.64 -31.83
CA ARG A 427 22.20 -12.21 -32.97
C ARG A 427 21.97 -13.71 -32.87
N SER A 428 22.79 -14.43 -32.09
CA SER A 428 22.62 -15.87 -31.87
C SER A 428 21.32 -16.23 -31.16
N VAL A 429 20.76 -15.30 -30.36
CA VAL A 429 19.50 -15.50 -29.64
C VAL A 429 18.28 -14.97 -30.38
N MET A 430 18.47 -14.27 -31.51
CA MET A 430 17.36 -13.84 -32.37
C MET A 430 16.61 -15.03 -32.94
N GLY A 431 15.29 -14.94 -33.00
CA GLY A 431 14.40 -15.98 -33.48
C GLY A 431 14.19 -17.11 -32.47
N THR A 432 14.49 -16.90 -31.18
CA THR A 432 14.27 -17.94 -30.16
C THR A 432 12.78 -18.05 -29.86
N GLY A 433 12.22 -19.23 -30.05
CA GLY A 433 10.84 -19.54 -29.80
C GLY A 433 10.57 -19.85 -28.33
N PHE A 434 9.43 -19.33 -27.84
CA PHE A 434 8.87 -19.62 -26.53
C PHE A 434 7.50 -20.29 -26.75
N GLY A 435 7.49 -21.61 -26.59
CA GLY A 435 6.39 -22.45 -27.07
C GLY A 435 6.17 -22.28 -28.57
N ASN A 436 4.93 -22.51 -29.01
CA ASN A 436 4.50 -22.25 -30.39
C ASN A 436 3.83 -20.87 -30.52
N LEU A 437 4.13 -19.95 -29.61
CA LEU A 437 3.34 -18.74 -29.38
C LEU A 437 4.12 -17.47 -29.67
N PHE A 438 5.37 -17.40 -29.20
CA PHE A 438 6.17 -16.18 -29.28
C PHE A 438 7.56 -16.47 -29.83
N VAL A 439 8.11 -15.48 -30.53
CA VAL A 439 9.51 -15.47 -30.94
C VAL A 439 10.17 -14.19 -30.46
N LEU A 440 11.36 -14.32 -29.87
CA LEU A 440 12.23 -13.21 -29.55
C LEU A 440 12.96 -12.75 -30.81
N ARG A 441 12.44 -11.70 -31.47
CA ARG A 441 12.99 -11.17 -32.73
C ARG A 441 14.19 -10.26 -32.54
N GLY A 442 14.29 -9.60 -31.40
CA GLY A 442 15.43 -8.71 -31.14
C GLY A 442 15.68 -8.50 -29.67
N VAL A 443 16.95 -8.22 -29.33
CA VAL A 443 17.39 -7.97 -27.96
C VAL A 443 18.42 -6.86 -27.97
N LYS A 444 18.23 -5.86 -27.13
CA LYS A 444 19.23 -4.82 -26.89
C LYS A 444 19.39 -4.61 -25.40
N ILE A 445 20.63 -4.63 -24.94
CA ILE A 445 20.97 -4.44 -23.52
C ILE A 445 21.97 -3.29 -23.49
N VAL A 446 21.68 -2.25 -22.73
CA VAL A 446 22.52 -1.06 -22.61
C VAL A 446 22.53 -0.58 -21.17
N HIS A 447 23.67 -0.12 -20.67
CA HIS A 447 23.69 0.59 -19.39
C HIS A 447 22.96 1.92 -19.46
N GLN A 448 22.17 2.20 -18.44
CA GLN A 448 21.48 3.47 -18.26
C GLN A 448 21.75 3.98 -16.83
N GLY A 449 22.76 4.85 -16.71
CA GLY A 449 23.35 5.18 -15.40
C GLY A 449 24.09 3.98 -14.82
N GLU A 450 23.83 3.65 -13.56
CA GLU A 450 24.37 2.44 -12.91
C GLU A 450 23.49 1.18 -13.14
N GLY A 451 22.35 1.31 -13.83
CA GLY A 451 21.42 0.21 -14.12
C GLY A 451 21.53 -0.34 -15.54
N LEU A 452 20.70 -1.34 -15.86
CA LEU A 452 20.60 -1.97 -17.18
C LEU A 452 19.23 -1.70 -17.81
N CYS A 453 19.22 -1.16 -19.03
CA CYS A 453 18.05 -1.07 -19.89
C CYS A 453 18.05 -2.24 -20.88
N ILE A 454 16.95 -3.00 -20.90
CA ILE A 454 16.77 -4.19 -21.72
C ILE A 454 15.56 -3.94 -22.63
N ASP A 455 15.80 -3.85 -23.94
CA ASP A 455 14.74 -3.86 -24.95
C ASP A 455 14.61 -5.29 -25.53
N LEU A 456 13.38 -5.81 -25.54
CA LEU A 456 13.02 -7.10 -26.13
C LEU A 456 11.99 -6.85 -27.24
N ALA A 457 12.30 -7.29 -28.45
CA ALA A 457 11.35 -7.30 -29.55
C ALA A 457 10.72 -8.69 -29.67
N TRP A 458 9.41 -8.76 -29.50
CA TRP A 458 8.61 -9.98 -29.56
C TRP A 458 7.80 -10.03 -30.84
N GLU A 459 7.62 -11.22 -31.40
CA GLU A 459 6.67 -11.51 -32.47
C GLU A 459 5.66 -12.56 -32.01
N SER A 460 4.38 -12.35 -32.32
CA SER A 460 3.35 -13.36 -32.11
C SER A 460 3.29 -14.32 -33.29
N LEU A 461 3.43 -15.62 -33.03
CA LEU A 461 3.31 -16.67 -34.04
C LEU A 461 1.86 -17.04 -34.35
N VAL A 462 0.94 -16.70 -33.46
CA VAL A 462 -0.51 -16.96 -33.59
C VAL A 462 -1.31 -15.73 -33.18
N GLU A 463 -2.59 -15.69 -33.57
CA GLU A 463 -3.52 -14.72 -32.98
C GLU A 463 -3.93 -15.19 -31.58
N GLN A 464 -3.52 -14.45 -30.55
CA GLN A 464 -3.74 -14.83 -29.15
C GLN A 464 -3.78 -13.61 -28.24
N GLU A 465 -4.42 -13.74 -27.08
CA GLU A 465 -4.32 -12.74 -26.02
C GLU A 465 -2.94 -12.81 -25.32
N LEU A 466 -2.43 -11.65 -24.93
CA LEU A 466 -1.15 -11.52 -24.22
C LEU A 466 -1.33 -11.80 -22.72
N ILE A 467 -1.57 -13.05 -22.36
CA ILE A 467 -1.85 -13.51 -20.98
C ILE A 467 -0.62 -14.11 -20.26
N TYR A 468 0.59 -13.75 -20.68
CA TYR A 468 1.84 -14.28 -20.15
C TYR A 468 2.62 -13.22 -19.37
N THR A 469 3.31 -13.66 -18.32
CA THR A 469 4.33 -12.88 -17.63
C THR A 469 5.69 -13.22 -18.23
N ASN A 470 6.47 -12.19 -18.56
CA ASN A 470 7.87 -12.33 -18.91
C ASN A 470 8.69 -12.28 -17.60
N ALA A 471 9.28 -13.39 -17.21
CA ALA A 471 10.28 -13.45 -16.16
C ALA A 471 11.62 -12.97 -16.70
N ILE A 472 12.14 -11.89 -16.12
CA ILE A 472 13.40 -11.26 -16.52
C ILE A 472 14.31 -11.28 -15.31
N HIS A 473 15.26 -12.21 -15.29
CA HIS A 473 16.14 -12.44 -14.14
C HIS A 473 17.58 -12.13 -14.50
N ILE A 474 18.34 -11.59 -13.55
CA ILE A 474 19.80 -11.61 -13.59
C ILE A 474 20.23 -12.80 -12.74
N THR A 475 21.07 -13.68 -13.26
CA THR A 475 21.51 -14.89 -12.57
C THR A 475 23.03 -14.97 -12.48
N ASP A 476 23.51 -15.66 -11.45
CA ASP A 476 24.91 -16.08 -11.37
C ASP A 476 25.23 -17.20 -12.37
N ALA A 477 26.50 -17.64 -12.40
CA ALA A 477 26.95 -18.76 -13.23
C ALA A 477 26.19 -20.08 -12.96
N ASN A 478 25.68 -20.28 -11.74
CA ASN A 478 24.94 -21.46 -11.30
C ASN A 478 23.43 -21.39 -11.60
N GLY A 479 22.94 -20.26 -12.14
CA GLY A 479 21.52 -20.04 -12.45
C GLY A 479 20.69 -19.54 -11.26
N ASN A 480 21.31 -19.18 -10.13
CA ASN A 480 20.63 -18.56 -9.00
C ASN A 480 20.23 -17.13 -9.34
N ILE A 481 19.01 -16.73 -8.99
CA ILE A 481 18.48 -15.40 -9.27
C ILE A 481 19.11 -14.38 -8.33
N LEU A 482 19.88 -13.44 -8.90
CA LEU A 482 20.47 -12.29 -8.22
C LEU A 482 19.51 -11.08 -8.24
N ALA A 483 18.82 -10.88 -9.36
CA ALA A 483 17.86 -9.80 -9.57
C ALA A 483 16.67 -10.29 -10.39
N GLN A 484 15.52 -9.62 -10.25
CA GLN A 484 14.33 -9.89 -11.06
C GLN A 484 13.61 -8.59 -11.44
N ALA A 485 13.07 -8.57 -12.66
CA ALA A 485 12.30 -7.48 -13.24
C ALA A 485 11.12 -8.03 -14.06
N ASP A 486 10.45 -9.04 -13.50
CA ASP A 486 9.31 -9.70 -14.12
C ASP A 486 8.19 -8.68 -14.41
N TYR A 487 7.63 -8.75 -15.61
CA TYR A 487 6.52 -7.90 -16.02
C TYR A 487 5.46 -8.71 -16.74
N LYS A 488 4.19 -8.34 -16.54
CA LYS A 488 3.10 -8.90 -17.31
C LYS A 488 3.16 -8.32 -18.71
N GLN A 489 2.97 -9.15 -19.72
CA GLN A 489 2.62 -8.61 -21.04
C GLN A 489 1.38 -7.71 -20.87
N PRO A 490 1.28 -6.60 -21.62
CA PRO A 490 0.23 -5.63 -21.42
C PRO A 490 -1.14 -6.33 -21.51
N MET A 491 -1.90 -6.30 -20.39
CA MET A 491 -3.29 -6.78 -20.27
C MET A 491 -4.27 -5.89 -21.07
N SER A 492 -3.86 -5.48 -22.26
CA SER A 492 -4.77 -4.93 -23.24
C SER A 492 -5.67 -6.07 -23.71
N LYS A 493 -6.95 -5.77 -23.99
CA LYS A 493 -7.86 -6.67 -24.74
C LYS A 493 -7.41 -6.87 -26.20
N MET A 494 -6.10 -6.77 -26.45
CA MET A 494 -5.50 -6.74 -27.75
C MET A 494 -4.99 -8.15 -28.04
N THR A 495 -5.51 -8.71 -29.12
CA THR A 495 -5.14 -10.02 -29.63
C THR A 495 -4.20 -9.75 -30.81
N PRO A 496 -2.87 -9.62 -30.61
CA PRO A 496 -1.94 -9.44 -31.72
C PRO A 496 -2.17 -10.53 -32.77
N LYS A 497 -2.37 -10.12 -34.02
CA LYS A 497 -2.42 -11.06 -35.15
C LYS A 497 -1.07 -11.75 -35.31
N GLN A 498 -1.07 -12.91 -35.93
CA GLN A 498 0.17 -13.57 -36.36
C GLN A 498 1.07 -12.59 -37.14
N GLY A 499 2.36 -12.60 -36.81
CA GLY A 499 3.38 -11.71 -37.39
C GLY A 499 3.42 -10.30 -36.80
N THR A 500 2.58 -9.98 -35.81
CA THR A 500 2.66 -8.69 -35.11
C THR A 500 3.95 -8.65 -34.27
N ILE A 501 4.76 -7.62 -34.48
CA ILE A 501 6.01 -7.38 -33.75
C ILE A 501 5.85 -6.17 -32.82
N TRP A 502 6.29 -6.28 -31.58
CA TRP A 502 6.32 -5.17 -30.62
C TRP A 502 7.59 -5.17 -29.77
N LYS A 503 7.87 -4.03 -29.15
CA LYS A 503 9.03 -3.83 -28.28
C LYS A 503 8.62 -3.57 -26.84
N ASP A 504 9.14 -4.37 -25.93
CA ASP A 504 9.08 -4.15 -24.49
C ASP A 504 10.42 -3.60 -23.99
N SER A 505 10.40 -2.55 -23.20
CA SER A 505 11.59 -1.92 -22.60
C SER A 505 11.53 -2.05 -21.08
N ILE A 506 12.56 -2.63 -20.47
CA ILE A 506 12.66 -2.88 -19.02
C ILE A 506 13.92 -2.24 -18.45
N LEU A 507 13.80 -1.52 -17.33
CA LEU A 507 14.94 -0.98 -16.59
C LEU A 507 15.18 -1.77 -15.31
N ILE A 508 16.37 -2.36 -15.17
CA ILE A 508 16.87 -2.97 -13.94
C ILE A 508 17.76 -1.96 -13.23
N SER A 509 17.32 -1.52 -12.05
CA SER A 509 18.08 -0.54 -11.25
C SER A 509 19.36 -1.14 -10.66
N ALA A 510 20.38 -0.29 -10.49
CA ALA A 510 21.71 -0.66 -10.02
C ALA A 510 21.73 -1.39 -8.68
N ASP A 511 20.83 -1.01 -7.77
CA ASP A 511 20.69 -1.59 -6.43
C ASP A 511 20.26 -3.06 -6.45
N LYS A 512 19.74 -3.54 -7.59
CA LYS A 512 19.39 -4.94 -7.81
C LYS A 512 20.52 -5.73 -8.48
N LEU A 513 21.54 -5.07 -9.01
CA LEU A 513 22.67 -5.71 -9.68
C LEU A 513 23.75 -6.07 -8.65
N GLN A 514 24.24 -7.30 -8.68
CA GLN A 514 25.33 -7.79 -7.83
C GLN A 514 26.57 -8.11 -8.68
N SER A 515 27.76 -8.11 -8.07
CA SER A 515 29.01 -8.41 -8.76
C SER A 515 29.26 -9.91 -8.91
N GLY A 516 29.57 -10.38 -10.12
CA GLY A 516 29.92 -11.77 -10.45
C GLY A 516 29.51 -12.13 -11.89
N ASP A 517 29.88 -13.32 -12.38
CA ASP A 517 29.48 -13.82 -13.72
C ASP A 517 27.96 -13.74 -13.87
N SER A 518 27.48 -12.81 -14.71
CA SER A 518 26.07 -12.40 -14.75
C SER A 518 25.44 -12.76 -16.11
N LYS A 519 24.35 -13.52 -16.05
CA LYS A 519 23.53 -13.85 -17.22
C LYS A 519 22.17 -13.17 -17.11
N LEU A 520 21.64 -12.68 -18.23
CA LEU A 520 20.23 -12.36 -18.36
C LEU A 520 19.46 -13.64 -18.68
N ALA A 521 18.49 -13.97 -17.84
CA ALA A 521 17.65 -15.15 -17.98
C ALA A 521 16.20 -14.75 -18.27
N ILE A 522 15.61 -15.33 -19.32
CA ILE A 522 14.28 -14.99 -19.83
C ILE A 522 13.39 -16.24 -19.85
N ALA A 523 12.24 -16.18 -19.20
CA ALA A 523 11.23 -17.25 -19.24
C ALA A 523 9.82 -16.65 -19.36
N LEU A 524 8.88 -17.38 -19.94
CA LEU A 524 7.48 -16.95 -20.06
C LEU A 524 6.57 -17.94 -19.34
N TYR A 525 5.57 -17.45 -18.60
CA TYR A 525 4.56 -18.30 -17.97
C TYR A 525 3.17 -17.63 -17.99
N PRO A 526 2.07 -18.39 -18.07
CA PRO A 526 0.72 -17.82 -18.00
C PRO A 526 0.48 -17.13 -16.66
N HIS A 527 -0.19 -15.96 -16.66
CA HIS A 527 -0.46 -15.19 -15.44
C HIS A 527 -1.08 -16.01 -14.30
N ASN A 528 -1.95 -16.96 -14.64
CA ASN A 528 -2.70 -17.76 -13.67
C ASN A 528 -1.99 -19.07 -13.28
N GLN A 529 -0.88 -19.42 -13.94
CA GLN A 529 -0.19 -20.69 -13.78
C GLN A 529 1.34 -20.50 -13.80
N PRO A 530 1.91 -19.87 -12.77
CA PRO A 530 3.34 -19.51 -12.74
C PRO A 530 4.32 -20.69 -12.75
N LYS A 531 3.82 -21.91 -12.53
CA LYS A 531 4.63 -23.15 -12.60
C LYS A 531 4.69 -23.75 -14.01
N GLN A 532 3.89 -23.26 -14.95
CA GLN A 532 3.86 -23.75 -16.33
C GLN A 532 4.63 -22.81 -17.23
N LEU A 533 5.96 -22.94 -17.22
CA LEU A 533 6.81 -22.17 -18.12
C LEU A 533 6.65 -22.67 -19.56
N LEU A 534 6.78 -21.77 -20.53
CA LEU A 534 6.86 -22.13 -21.94
C LEU A 534 8.23 -22.75 -22.26
N PRO A 535 8.29 -23.81 -23.08
CA PRO A 535 9.56 -24.38 -23.52
C PRO A 535 10.28 -23.40 -24.46
N VAL A 536 11.61 -23.41 -24.43
CA VAL A 536 12.50 -22.58 -25.23
C VAL A 536 13.22 -23.48 -26.24
N ASP A 537 13.15 -23.13 -27.52
CA ASP A 537 13.59 -24.01 -28.61
C ASP A 537 15.09 -23.93 -28.96
N LYS A 538 15.75 -22.80 -28.71
CA LYS A 538 17.17 -22.56 -29.06
C LYS A 538 17.89 -21.59 -28.09
N GLY A 539 19.19 -21.37 -28.30
CA GLY A 539 20.07 -20.60 -27.39
C GLY A 539 20.65 -21.41 -26.21
N ASP A 540 21.36 -20.76 -25.29
CA ASP A 540 21.76 -21.39 -24.03
C ASP A 540 20.55 -21.43 -23.08
N ARG A 541 20.32 -22.55 -22.38
CA ARG A 541 19.08 -22.74 -21.59
C ARG A 541 19.32 -23.46 -20.28
N ASP A 542 18.45 -23.21 -19.31
CA ASP A 542 18.31 -24.01 -18.09
C ASP A 542 16.84 -24.31 -17.75
N TRP A 543 16.57 -24.76 -16.52
CA TRP A 543 15.23 -25.16 -16.04
C TRP A 543 14.53 -26.17 -16.97
N GLY A 544 15.29 -27.15 -17.46
CA GLY A 544 14.76 -28.16 -18.38
C GLY A 544 14.31 -27.58 -19.72
N ASN A 545 15.06 -26.62 -20.27
CA ASN A 545 14.76 -25.88 -21.51
C ASN A 545 13.56 -24.92 -21.40
N HIS A 546 13.32 -24.31 -20.24
CA HIS A 546 12.21 -23.36 -20.06
C HIS A 546 12.65 -21.92 -19.82
N ARG A 547 13.96 -21.68 -19.77
CA ARG A 547 14.53 -20.36 -19.53
C ARG A 547 15.76 -20.17 -20.42
N LEU A 548 15.73 -19.12 -21.25
CA LEU A 548 16.81 -18.70 -22.14
C LEU A 548 17.86 -17.94 -21.32
N LEU A 549 19.14 -18.20 -21.56
CA LEU A 549 20.26 -17.52 -20.92
C LEU A 549 21.05 -16.70 -21.95
N ILE A 550 21.37 -15.46 -21.60
CA ILE A 550 22.17 -14.52 -22.40
C ILE A 550 23.33 -14.06 -21.52
N ASN A 551 24.57 -14.31 -21.97
CA ASN A 551 25.75 -13.94 -21.21
C ASN A 551 26.04 -12.44 -21.35
N LEU A 552 26.08 -11.71 -20.23
CA LEU A 552 26.30 -10.26 -20.22
C LEU A 552 27.79 -9.90 -20.34
N ASP A 553 28.70 -10.78 -19.93
CA ASP A 553 30.15 -10.54 -19.93
C ASP A 553 30.74 -10.47 -21.36
N ARG A 554 29.99 -10.91 -22.36
CA ARG A 554 30.37 -10.86 -23.79
C ARG A 554 29.95 -9.56 -24.49
N LEU A 555 29.25 -8.67 -23.81
CA LEU A 555 28.91 -7.35 -24.33
C LEU A 555 30.16 -6.46 -24.13
N GLY A 556 30.72 -5.87 -25.19
CA GLY A 556 31.93 -5.04 -25.08
C GLY A 556 31.68 -3.75 -24.28
N ALA A 557 32.72 -3.08 -23.78
CA ALA A 557 32.68 -1.83 -22.98
C ALA A 557 32.03 -0.59 -23.64
N ASN A 558 31.45 -0.73 -24.84
CA ASN A 558 30.65 0.29 -25.53
C ASN A 558 29.16 -0.14 -25.70
N VAL A 559 28.81 -1.30 -25.13
CA VAL A 559 27.47 -1.91 -25.00
C VAL A 559 27.20 -2.22 -23.51
N LEU A 560 28.27 -2.42 -22.73
CA LEU A 560 28.35 -2.18 -21.28
C LEU A 560 28.61 -0.69 -20.99
#